data_AF-A0A534WUP9-F1
#
_entry.id   AF-A0A534WUP9-F1
#
_cell.length_a   1.000
_cell.length_b   1.000
_cell.length_c   1.000
_cell.angle_alpha   90.00
_cell.angle_beta   90.00
_cell.angle_gamma   90.00
#
_symmetry.space_group_name_H-M   'P 1'
#
loop_
_entity.id
_entity.type
_entity.pdbx_description
1 polymer ?
#
loop_
_entity_poly.entity_id
_entity_poly.type
_entity_poly.pdbx_seq_one_letter_code
_entity_poly.pdbx_strand_id
1 'polypeptide(L)'
;SLGAVLCVLLVAFRRELAWKRLSVDLDAPPPLNKPLSLLCAGGLAFVLAGFLLGYNLAWTAMTGAALLLALSRQPPKAMFAQVDGSLLLFFAGLFVVTHGVAQAGIAERIHGALAPLLGSDAPQQTIRFGLFTVAACQLVSNVPFVLLAAHWVPKLADPHLAWLSLALVSALAGNLTPVASVANLIVLELAGEKGKISFLRFLGLGVLCTFLPLALGVACLLLQRGYF
;
A
#
# COMPACT_ATOMS: atom_id res chain seq x y z
N SER A 1 -13.56 -2.01 -0.27
CA SER A 1 -12.66 -1.82 0.88
C SER A 1 -12.86 -0.46 1.55
N LEU A 2 -12.70 0.66 0.82
CA LEU A 2 -12.77 2.03 1.37
C LEU A 2 -14.06 2.31 2.15
N GLY A 3 -15.22 1.95 1.60
CA GLY A 3 -16.52 2.14 2.25
C GLY A 3 -16.65 1.38 3.58
N ALA A 4 -16.11 0.17 3.67
CA ALA A 4 -16.15 -0.63 4.90
C ALA A 4 -15.26 0.00 6.00
N VAL A 5 -14.04 0.43 5.62
CA VAL A 5 -13.13 1.15 6.54
C VAL A 5 -13.78 2.45 7.02
N LEU A 6 -14.33 3.25 6.10
CA LEU A 6 -15.07 4.47 6.44
C LEU A 6 -16.24 4.20 7.38
N CYS A 7 -17.01 3.14 7.13
CA CYS A 7 -18.15 2.78 7.98
C CYS A 7 -17.68 2.42 9.41
N VAL A 8 -16.63 1.62 9.55
CA VAL A 8 -16.02 1.30 10.86
C VAL A 8 -15.56 2.57 11.56
N LEU A 9 -14.86 3.46 10.87
CA LEU A 9 -14.36 4.72 11.45
C LEU A 9 -15.50 5.65 11.85
N LEU A 10 -16.51 5.82 10.99
CA LEU A 10 -17.68 6.65 11.30
C LEU A 10 -18.46 6.12 12.50
N VAL A 11 -18.62 4.81 12.63
CA VAL A 11 -19.29 4.19 13.79
C VAL A 11 -18.45 4.32 15.05
N ALA A 12 -17.16 3.99 14.98
CA ALA A 12 -16.24 4.00 16.12
C ALA A 12 -16.03 5.41 16.67
N PHE A 13 -15.87 6.39 15.78
CA PHE A 13 -15.59 7.78 16.12
C PHE A 13 -16.82 8.68 16.00
N ARG A 14 -18.05 8.15 15.92
CA ARG A 14 -19.29 8.94 15.76
C ARG A 14 -19.45 10.09 16.77
N ARG A 15 -18.88 9.94 17.97
CA ARG A 15 -18.90 10.96 19.04
C ARG A 15 -17.74 11.94 18.98
N GLU A 16 -16.61 11.54 18.40
CA GLU A 16 -15.39 12.35 18.28
C GLU A 16 -15.38 13.15 16.95
N LEU A 17 -15.92 12.57 15.87
CA LEU A 17 -16.15 13.19 14.55
C LEU A 17 -17.38 14.11 14.51
N ALA A 18 -18.04 14.36 15.64
CA ALA A 18 -19.15 15.27 15.76
C ALA A 18 -18.69 16.72 15.54
N TRP A 19 -18.43 17.08 14.28
CA TRP A 19 -18.32 18.40 13.65
C TRP A 19 -17.76 19.57 14.49
N LYS A 20 -16.90 19.31 15.47
CA LYS A 20 -16.03 20.36 16.02
C LYS A 20 -14.97 20.60 14.98
N ARG A 21 -15.03 21.75 14.29
CA ARG A 21 -13.92 22.23 13.47
C ARG A 21 -12.68 22.20 14.37
N LEU A 22 -11.75 21.30 14.08
CA LEU A 22 -10.41 21.38 14.60
C LEU A 22 -9.85 22.71 14.09
N SER A 23 -9.81 23.72 14.96
CA SER A 23 -9.09 24.96 14.71
C SER A 23 -7.61 24.64 14.84
N VAL A 24 -7.06 24.02 13.80
CA VAL A 24 -5.62 23.93 13.66
C VAL A 24 -5.18 25.30 13.21
N ASP A 25 -4.42 25.99 14.05
CA ASP A 25 -3.80 27.26 13.73
C ASP A 25 -2.66 26.96 12.75
N LEU A 26 -3.02 26.72 11.49
CA LEU A 26 -2.09 26.53 10.40
C LEU A 26 -1.83 27.92 9.82
N ASP A 27 -0.55 28.24 9.63
CA ASP A 27 -0.16 29.38 8.83
C ASP A 27 -0.92 29.36 7.49
N ALA A 28 -1.35 30.54 7.02
CA ALA A 28 -2.06 30.65 5.77
C ALA A 28 -1.25 29.96 4.66
N PRO A 29 -1.82 28.97 3.94
CA PRO A 29 -1.07 28.25 2.92
C PRO A 29 -0.56 29.25 1.87
N PRO A 30 0.64 29.02 1.31
CA PRO A 30 1.19 29.90 0.30
C PRO A 30 0.22 30.03 -0.89
N PRO A 31 0.16 31.20 -1.56
CA PRO A 31 -0.77 31.43 -2.65
C PRO A 31 -0.54 30.41 -3.79
N LEU A 32 -1.63 29.76 -4.21
CA LEU A 32 -1.58 28.73 -5.25
C LEU A 32 -1.18 29.33 -6.60
N ASN A 33 -0.08 28.86 -7.17
CA ASN A 33 0.32 29.20 -8.53
C ASN A 33 -0.51 28.40 -9.55
N LYS A 34 -1.66 28.96 -9.96
CA LYS A 34 -2.63 28.33 -10.88
C LYS A 34 -2.00 27.68 -12.13
N PRO A 35 -1.15 28.36 -12.92
CA PRO A 35 -0.58 27.75 -14.12
C PRO A 35 0.35 26.58 -13.80
N LEU A 36 1.13 26.68 -12.71
CA LEU A 36 1.97 25.56 -12.27
C LEU A 36 1.12 24.38 -11.77
N SER A 37 0.04 24.64 -11.03
CA SER A 37 -0.89 23.59 -10.59
C SER A 37 -1.58 22.89 -11.74
N LEU A 38 -2.01 23.63 -12.77
CA LEU A 38 -2.57 23.08 -14.01
C LEU A 38 -1.56 22.21 -14.76
N LEU A 39 -0.31 22.67 -14.85
CA LEU A 39 0.77 21.90 -15.46
C LEU A 39 1.03 20.59 -14.70
N CYS A 40 1.13 20.64 -13.37
CA CYS A 40 1.30 19.44 -12.53
C CYS A 40 0.11 18.48 -12.67
N ALA A 41 -1.12 18.99 -12.68
CA ALA A 41 -2.32 18.18 -12.88
C ALA A 41 -2.33 17.52 -14.27
N GLY A 42 -1.95 18.27 -15.32
CA GLY A 42 -1.80 17.74 -16.67
C GLY A 42 -0.71 16.67 -16.78
N GLY A 43 0.45 16.90 -16.16
CA GLY A 43 1.53 15.91 -16.10
C GLY A 43 1.13 14.63 -15.36
N LEU A 44 0.42 14.77 -14.24
CA LEU A 44 -0.14 13.63 -13.51
C LEU A 44 -1.15 12.85 -14.37
N ALA A 45 -2.08 13.55 -15.03
CA ALA A 45 -3.06 12.95 -15.93
C ALA A 45 -2.37 12.21 -17.09
N PHE A 46 -1.31 12.78 -17.67
CA PHE A 46 -0.51 12.15 -18.71
C PHE A 46 0.14 10.84 -18.22
N VAL A 47 0.80 10.86 -17.06
CA VAL A 47 1.43 9.66 -16.49
C VAL A 47 0.39 8.58 -16.20
N LEU A 48 -0.73 8.95 -15.59
CA LEU A 48 -1.82 8.03 -15.29
C LEU A 48 -2.43 7.43 -16.56
N ALA A 49 -2.67 8.24 -17.59
CA ALA A 49 -3.15 7.75 -18.88
C ALA A 49 -2.16 6.77 -19.50
N GLY A 50 -0.86 7.06 -19.44
CA GLY A 50 0.17 6.15 -19.92
C GLY A 50 0.17 4.80 -19.19
N PHE A 51 0.00 4.80 -17.87
CA PHE A 51 -0.12 3.56 -17.08
C PHE A 51 -1.37 2.77 -17.45
N LEU A 52 -2.52 3.44 -17.62
CA LEU A 52 -3.78 2.78 -17.99
C LEU A 52 -3.76 2.21 -19.41
N LEU A 53 -2.98 2.81 -20.31
CA LEU A 53 -2.74 2.31 -21.66
C LEU A 53 -1.71 1.16 -21.71
N GLY A 54 -1.12 0.79 -20.57
CA GLY A 54 -0.18 -0.33 -20.47
C GLY A 54 1.24 -0.01 -20.92
N TYR A 55 1.61 1.27 -21.03
CA TYR A 55 3.00 1.65 -21.30
C TYR A 55 3.92 1.31 -20.13
N ASN A 56 5.23 1.20 -20.41
CA ASN A 56 6.22 0.91 -19.38
C ASN A 56 6.21 1.99 -18.29
N LEU A 57 5.97 1.58 -17.05
CA LEU A 57 5.78 2.50 -15.93
C LEU A 57 6.98 3.43 -15.72
N ALA A 58 8.21 2.91 -15.84
CA ALA A 58 9.42 3.69 -15.60
C ALA A 58 9.59 4.77 -16.67
N TRP A 59 9.49 4.39 -17.96
CA TRP A 59 9.61 5.33 -19.07
C TRP A 59 8.50 6.39 -19.04
N THR A 60 7.25 6.00 -18.82
CA THR A 60 6.13 6.95 -18.73
C THR A 60 6.32 7.96 -17.60
N ALA A 61 6.73 7.50 -16.40
CA ALA A 61 6.99 8.39 -15.27
C ALA A 61 8.18 9.33 -15.54
N MET A 62 9.27 8.81 -16.12
CA MET A 62 10.44 9.62 -16.49
C MET A 62 10.10 10.68 -17.54
N THR A 63 9.31 10.33 -18.57
CA THR A 63 8.84 11.28 -19.57
C THR A 63 7.96 12.35 -18.94
N GLY A 64 7.02 11.97 -18.07
CA GLY A 64 6.19 12.93 -17.34
C GLY A 64 7.03 13.89 -16.48
N ALA A 65 8.00 13.37 -15.74
CA ALA A 65 8.92 14.18 -14.94
C ALA A 65 9.78 15.12 -15.81
N ALA A 66 10.31 14.63 -16.93
CA ALA A 66 11.10 15.43 -17.86
C ALA A 66 10.28 16.57 -18.50
N LEU A 67 9.03 16.28 -18.91
CA LEU A 67 8.11 17.29 -19.42
C LEU A 67 7.78 18.35 -18.36
N LEU A 68 7.50 17.93 -17.12
CA LEU A 68 7.27 18.87 -16.01
C LEU A 68 8.50 19.73 -15.72
N LEU A 69 9.70 19.15 -15.72
CA LEU A 69 10.95 19.90 -15.54
C LEU A 69 11.15 20.93 -16.66
N ALA A 70 10.90 20.55 -17.92
CA ALA A 70 11.05 21.44 -19.07
C ALA A 70 10.01 22.57 -19.09
N LEU A 71 8.77 22.28 -18.70
CA LEU A 71 7.64 23.21 -18.82
C LEU A 71 7.38 24.06 -17.57
N SER A 72 7.81 23.62 -16.39
CA SER A 72 7.53 24.30 -15.10
C SER A 72 8.28 25.62 -14.93
N ARG A 73 9.37 25.83 -15.68
CA ARG A 73 10.29 26.96 -15.52
C ARG A 73 10.82 27.14 -14.10
N GLN A 74 10.78 26.07 -13.29
CA GLN A 74 11.34 26.05 -11.94
C GLN A 74 12.81 25.62 -11.99
N PRO A 75 13.65 26.11 -11.07
CA PRO A 75 15.04 25.70 -11.02
C PRO A 75 15.12 24.18 -10.74
N PRO A 76 15.76 23.37 -11.61
CA PRO A 76 15.79 21.92 -11.47
C PRO A 76 16.33 21.48 -10.10
N LYS A 77 17.31 22.20 -9.56
CA LYS A 77 17.90 21.94 -8.24
C LYS A 77 16.85 21.97 -7.12
N ALA A 78 15.87 22.88 -7.17
CA ALA A 78 14.81 22.96 -6.17
C ALA A 78 13.79 21.82 -6.30
N MET A 79 13.55 21.34 -7.53
CA MET A 79 12.68 20.19 -7.77
C MET A 79 13.35 18.89 -7.34
N PHE A 80 14.63 18.68 -7.67
CA PHE A 80 15.38 17.51 -7.22
C PHE A 80 15.59 17.48 -5.70
N ALA A 81 15.67 18.63 -5.04
CA ALA A 81 15.76 18.69 -3.58
C ALA A 81 14.50 18.15 -2.86
N GLN A 82 13.35 18.07 -3.55
CA GLN A 82 12.13 17.47 -3.01
C GLN A 82 12.08 15.95 -3.20
N VAL A 83 13.00 15.38 -3.99
CA VAL A 83 13.11 13.94 -4.16
C VAL A 83 13.86 13.37 -2.96
N ASP A 84 13.22 12.44 -2.26
CA ASP A 84 13.84 11.73 -1.15
C ASP A 84 14.83 10.68 -1.67
N GLY A 85 16.11 11.06 -1.73
CA GLY A 85 17.19 10.18 -2.16
C GLY A 85 17.40 8.99 -1.22
N SER A 86 17.12 9.16 0.08
CA SER A 86 17.21 8.08 1.07
C SER A 86 16.14 7.03 0.80
N LEU A 87 14.92 7.44 0.44
CA LEU A 87 13.85 6.53 0.05
C LEU A 87 14.17 5.78 -1.25
N LEU A 88 14.74 6.45 -2.26
CA LEU A 88 15.18 5.79 -3.50
C LEU A 88 16.27 4.75 -3.23
N LEU A 89 17.27 5.10 -2.41
CA LEU A 89 18.34 4.18 -2.04
C LEU A 89 17.83 2.99 -1.22
N PHE A 90 16.86 3.22 -0.32
CA PHE A 90 16.19 2.17 0.43
C PHE A 90 15.49 1.18 -0.51
N PHE A 91 14.69 1.64 -1.48
CA PHE A 91 14.03 0.75 -2.43
C PHE A 91 15.03 0.01 -3.33
N ALA A 92 16.10 0.68 -3.79
CA ALA A 92 17.15 0.03 -4.55
C ALA A 92 17.83 -1.10 -3.74
N GLY A 93 18.20 -0.84 -2.49
CA GLY A 93 18.76 -1.84 -1.58
C GLY A 93 17.78 -2.99 -1.30
N LEU A 94 16.50 -2.68 -1.10
CA LEU A 94 15.45 -3.66 -0.92
C LEU A 94 15.32 -4.60 -2.12
N PHE A 95 15.36 -4.07 -3.35
CA PHE A 95 15.30 -4.90 -4.55
C PHE A 95 16.53 -5.80 -4.68
N VAL A 96 17.73 -5.28 -4.39
CA VAL A 96 18.98 -6.07 -4.38
C VAL A 96 18.91 -7.20 -3.34
N VAL A 97 18.50 -6.90 -2.11
CA VAL A 97 18.36 -7.90 -1.05
C VAL A 97 17.30 -8.93 -1.40
N THR A 98 16.13 -8.50 -1.89
CA THR A 98 15.05 -9.42 -2.26
C THR A 98 15.49 -10.36 -3.38
N HIS A 99 16.21 -9.84 -4.39
CA HIS A 99 16.79 -10.66 -5.44
C HIS A 99 17.86 -11.63 -4.90
N GLY A 100 18.71 -11.19 -3.98
CA GLY A 100 19.71 -12.04 -3.33
C GLY A 100 19.09 -13.15 -2.48
N VAL A 101 18.03 -12.87 -1.73
CA VAL A 101 17.25 -13.84 -0.95
C VAL A 101 16.61 -14.89 -1.86
N ALA A 102 16.10 -14.48 -3.01
CA ALA A 102 15.57 -15.39 -4.03
C ALA A 102 16.68 -16.28 -4.62
N GLN A 103 17.82 -15.71 -5.02
CA GLN A 103 18.95 -16.50 -5.55
C GLN A 103 19.55 -17.47 -4.52
N ALA A 104 19.54 -17.11 -3.23
CA ALA A 104 19.99 -17.98 -2.14
C ALA A 104 19.04 -19.17 -1.86
N GLY A 105 17.88 -19.23 -2.52
CA GLY A 105 16.88 -20.27 -2.32
C GLY A 105 16.14 -20.19 -0.98
N ILE A 106 16.26 -19.07 -0.26
CA ILE A 106 15.56 -18.87 1.02
C ILE A 106 14.06 -18.75 0.76
N ALA A 107 13.67 -18.03 -0.30
CA ALA A 107 12.28 -17.92 -0.72
C ALA A 107 11.67 -19.30 -1.01
N GLU A 108 12.41 -20.19 -1.67
CA GLU A 108 12.01 -21.57 -1.98
C GLU A 108 11.86 -22.41 -0.70
N ARG A 109 12.76 -22.26 0.28
CA ARG A 109 12.67 -22.96 1.57
C ARG A 109 11.43 -22.55 2.35
N ILE A 110 11.15 -21.24 2.42
CA ILE A 110 9.94 -20.72 3.06
C ILE A 110 8.69 -21.26 2.34
N HIS A 111 8.68 -21.23 1.01
CA HIS A 111 7.58 -21.79 0.23
C HIS A 111 7.40 -23.28 0.48
N GLY A 112 8.48 -24.07 0.54
CA GLY A 112 8.40 -25.50 0.82
C GLY A 112 7.79 -25.82 2.19
N ALA A 113 8.06 -24.99 3.20
CA ALA A 113 7.43 -25.11 4.51
C ALA A 113 5.95 -24.66 4.51
N LEU A 114 5.62 -23.65 3.71
CA LEU A 114 4.28 -23.06 3.64
C LEU A 114 3.32 -23.88 2.76
N ALA A 115 3.80 -24.40 1.63
CA ALA A 115 3.02 -25.13 0.63
C ALA A 115 2.10 -26.23 1.20
N PRO A 116 2.56 -27.13 2.10
CA PRO A 116 1.68 -28.16 2.67
C PRO A 116 0.54 -27.57 3.53
N LEU A 117 0.75 -26.38 4.10
CA LEU A 117 -0.24 -25.69 4.93
C LEU A 117 -1.28 -24.96 4.08
N LEU A 118 -0.96 -24.55 2.85
CA LEU A 118 -1.85 -23.77 1.99
C LEU A 118 -3.04 -24.59 1.44
N GLY A 119 -2.91 -25.91 1.36
CA GLY A 119 -3.93 -26.80 0.80
C GLY A 119 -3.81 -26.97 -0.71
N SER A 120 -4.72 -27.76 -1.29
CA SER A 120 -4.70 -28.15 -2.72
C SER A 120 -5.54 -27.24 -3.61
N ASP A 121 -6.63 -26.68 -3.08
CA ASP A 121 -7.66 -26.02 -3.89
C ASP A 121 -7.47 -24.49 -3.88
N ALA A 122 -7.77 -23.84 -5.01
CA ALA A 122 -7.58 -22.40 -5.16
C ALA A 122 -8.26 -21.52 -4.08
N PRO A 123 -9.49 -21.82 -3.61
CA PRO A 123 -10.11 -21.05 -2.52
C PRO A 123 -9.37 -21.19 -1.18
N GLN A 124 -8.98 -22.41 -0.83
CA GLN A 124 -8.25 -22.67 0.41
C GLN A 124 -6.88 -21.99 0.40
N GLN A 125 -6.15 -22.12 -0.71
CA GLN A 125 -4.86 -21.46 -0.89
C GLN A 125 -5.01 -19.94 -0.80
N THR A 126 -6.03 -19.36 -1.43
CA THR A 126 -6.29 -17.91 -1.39
C THR A 126 -6.50 -17.40 0.03
N ILE A 127 -7.30 -18.11 0.84
CA ILE A 127 -7.59 -17.73 2.22
C ILE A 127 -6.34 -17.89 3.10
N ARG A 128 -5.70 -19.06 3.07
CA ARG A 128 -4.55 -19.36 3.94
C ARG A 128 -3.33 -18.52 3.58
N PHE A 129 -3.07 -18.32 2.29
CA PHE A 129 -2.01 -17.43 1.80
C PHE A 129 -2.30 -15.97 2.16
N GLY A 130 -3.57 -15.54 2.10
CA GLY A 130 -3.99 -14.22 2.56
C GLY A 130 -3.72 -14.03 4.06
N LEU A 131 -4.12 -14.98 4.91
CA LEU A 131 -3.83 -14.89 6.36
C LEU A 131 -2.34 -14.84 6.65
N PHE A 132 -1.54 -15.67 5.96
CA PHE A 132 -0.09 -15.63 6.05
C PHE A 132 0.47 -14.26 5.61
N THR A 133 -0.04 -13.70 4.51
CA THR A 133 0.34 -12.37 4.02
C THR A 133 0.06 -11.29 5.05
N VAL A 134 -1.11 -11.31 5.71
CA VAL A 134 -1.41 -10.36 6.80
C VAL A 134 -0.35 -10.43 7.88
N ALA A 135 -0.02 -11.63 8.36
CA ALA A 135 0.96 -11.82 9.43
C ALA A 135 2.37 -11.37 8.99
N ALA A 136 2.80 -11.73 7.78
CA ALA A 136 4.13 -11.42 7.28
C ALA A 136 4.32 -9.92 7.00
N CYS A 137 3.28 -9.23 6.53
CA CYS A 137 3.27 -7.76 6.37
C CYS A 137 3.52 -7.03 7.70
N GLN A 138 3.14 -7.60 8.86
CA GLN A 138 3.43 -6.99 10.16
C GLN A 138 4.92 -7.03 10.52
N LEU A 139 5.67 -7.96 9.94
CA LEU A 139 7.08 -8.18 10.23
C LEU A 139 7.99 -7.46 9.22
N VAL A 140 7.64 -7.53 7.93
CA VAL A 140 8.52 -7.11 6.83
C VAL A 140 7.96 -5.89 6.06
N SER A 141 6.85 -5.30 6.51
CA SER A 141 6.10 -4.26 5.77
C SER A 141 5.58 -4.77 4.40
N ASN A 142 4.64 -4.02 3.81
CA ASN A 142 3.92 -4.50 2.63
C ASN A 142 4.81 -4.67 1.38
N VAL A 143 5.63 -3.68 1.04
CA VAL A 143 6.40 -3.69 -0.21
C VAL A 143 7.46 -4.80 -0.24
N PRO A 144 8.33 -4.94 0.78
CA PRO A 144 9.29 -6.05 0.82
C PRO A 144 8.62 -7.43 0.75
N PHE A 145 7.51 -7.60 1.47
CA PHE A 145 6.81 -8.87 1.50
C PHE A 145 6.21 -9.23 0.13
N VAL A 146 5.56 -8.28 -0.55
CA VAL A 146 4.97 -8.51 -1.88
C VAL A 146 6.02 -8.94 -2.89
N LEU A 147 7.22 -8.35 -2.85
CA LEU A 147 8.33 -8.72 -3.74
C LEU A 147 8.83 -10.15 -3.49
N LEU A 148 8.86 -10.59 -2.23
CA LEU A 148 9.17 -11.98 -1.90
C LEU A 148 8.03 -12.91 -2.37
N ALA A 149 6.80 -12.57 -2.02
CA ALA A 149 5.59 -13.33 -2.33
C ALA A 149 5.34 -13.47 -3.84
N ALA A 150 5.77 -12.50 -4.65
CA ALA A 150 5.71 -12.55 -6.11
C ALA A 150 6.37 -13.81 -6.70
N HIS A 151 7.38 -14.38 -6.05
CA HIS A 151 8.05 -15.61 -6.47
C HIS A 151 7.23 -16.87 -6.19
N TRP A 152 6.26 -16.78 -5.28
CA TRP A 152 5.39 -17.88 -4.87
C TRP A 152 4.06 -17.88 -5.61
N VAL A 153 3.56 -16.72 -6.01
CA VAL A 153 2.26 -16.57 -6.70
C VAL A 153 2.12 -17.48 -7.94
N PRO A 154 3.14 -17.60 -8.83
CA PRO A 154 3.05 -18.51 -9.98
C PRO A 154 2.94 -20.00 -9.63
N LYS A 155 3.28 -20.37 -8.38
CA LYS A 155 3.27 -21.76 -7.89
C LYS A 155 1.92 -22.15 -7.24
N LEU A 156 0.98 -21.20 -7.12
CA LEU A 156 -0.34 -21.42 -6.55
C LEU A 156 -1.33 -21.92 -7.62
N ALA A 157 -2.43 -22.56 -7.19
CA ALA A 157 -3.40 -23.23 -8.06
C ALA A 157 -4.05 -22.29 -9.08
N ASP A 158 -4.29 -21.03 -8.70
CA ASP A 158 -4.78 -19.97 -9.59
C ASP A 158 -3.89 -18.71 -9.41
N PRO A 159 -2.83 -18.54 -10.22
CA PRO A 159 -1.91 -17.42 -10.09
C PRO A 159 -2.57 -16.05 -10.25
N HIS A 160 -3.62 -15.95 -11.07
CA HIS A 160 -4.32 -14.68 -11.27
C HIS A 160 -5.13 -14.31 -10.03
N LEU A 161 -5.87 -15.27 -9.46
CA LEU A 161 -6.58 -15.06 -8.21
C LEU A 161 -5.59 -14.74 -7.08
N ALA A 162 -4.45 -15.42 -7.03
CA ALA A 162 -3.41 -15.18 -6.06
C ALA A 162 -2.80 -13.78 -6.17
N TRP A 163 -2.58 -13.25 -7.38
CA TRP A 163 -2.16 -11.85 -7.57
C TRP A 163 -3.21 -10.85 -7.07
N LEU A 164 -4.48 -11.05 -7.41
CA LEU A 164 -5.57 -10.19 -6.93
C LEU A 164 -5.71 -10.24 -5.41
N SER A 165 -5.61 -11.44 -4.83
CA SER A 165 -5.65 -11.64 -3.38
C SER A 165 -4.45 -11.00 -2.70
N LEU A 166 -3.24 -11.21 -3.20
CA LEU A 166 -2.03 -10.60 -2.65
C LEU A 166 -2.11 -9.07 -2.67
N ALA A 167 -2.59 -8.49 -3.77
CA ALA A 167 -2.79 -7.04 -3.89
C ALA A 167 -3.83 -6.53 -2.88
N LEU A 168 -4.97 -7.21 -2.76
CA LEU A 168 -6.02 -6.86 -1.78
C LEU A 168 -5.51 -6.98 -0.33
N VAL A 169 -4.90 -8.11 0.00
CA VAL A 169 -4.51 -8.44 1.37
C VAL A 169 -3.36 -7.56 1.84
N SER A 170 -2.30 -7.41 1.04
CA SER A 170 -1.13 -6.59 1.40
C SER A 170 -1.52 -5.12 1.60
N ALA A 171 -2.45 -4.60 0.81
CA ALA A 171 -2.96 -3.23 0.99
C ALA A 171 -3.75 -3.05 2.29
N LEU A 172 -4.47 -4.08 2.75
CA LEU A 172 -5.29 -4.04 3.98
C LEU A 172 -4.53 -4.44 5.25
N ALA A 173 -3.46 -5.21 5.12
CA ALA A 173 -2.64 -5.68 6.24
C ALA A 173 -2.02 -4.51 7.02
N GLY A 174 -1.64 -3.44 6.31
CA GLY A 174 -1.08 -2.22 6.91
C GLY A 174 -1.99 -1.51 7.92
N ASN A 175 -3.30 -1.82 7.95
CA ASN A 175 -4.24 -1.23 8.90
C ASN A 175 -4.26 -1.93 10.27
N LEU A 176 -3.66 -3.13 10.39
CA LEU A 176 -3.86 -3.98 11.55
C LEU A 176 -3.06 -3.51 12.78
N THR A 177 -1.83 -3.01 12.60
CA THR A 177 -1.01 -2.47 13.71
C THR A 177 -0.39 -1.13 13.32
N PRO A 178 -0.01 -0.29 14.31
CA PRO A 178 0.74 0.93 14.03
C PRO A 178 2.05 0.68 13.29
N VAL A 179 2.73 -0.43 13.60
CA VAL A 179 4.06 -0.77 13.08
C VAL A 179 4.00 -1.35 11.66
N ALA A 180 2.85 -1.88 11.24
CA ALA A 180 2.66 -2.49 9.93
C ALA A 180 2.88 -1.53 8.75
N SER A 181 2.75 -0.22 8.98
CA SER A 181 2.87 0.80 7.94
C SER A 181 3.59 2.02 8.46
N VAL A 182 4.62 2.45 7.73
CA VAL A 182 5.36 3.69 8.00
C VAL A 182 4.42 4.89 8.03
N ALA A 183 3.36 4.90 7.20
CA ALA A 183 2.38 5.98 7.19
C ALA A 183 1.63 6.11 8.53
N ASN A 184 1.33 5.00 9.20
CA ASN A 184 0.67 5.02 10.50
C ASN A 184 1.60 5.63 11.55
N LEU A 185 2.88 5.27 11.53
CA LEU A 185 3.88 5.83 12.44
C LEU A 185 4.06 7.34 12.22
N ILE A 186 4.13 7.79 10.96
CA ILE A 186 4.22 9.21 10.62
C ILE A 186 3.00 9.97 11.17
N VAL A 187 1.79 9.45 10.96
CA VAL A 187 0.57 10.12 11.46
C VAL A 187 0.53 10.16 12.99
N LEU A 188 0.94 9.09 13.66
CA LEU A 188 1.00 9.05 15.13
C LEU A 188 2.03 10.03 15.69
N GLU A 189 3.18 10.17 15.03
CA GLU A 189 4.22 11.14 15.39
C GLU A 189 3.71 12.57 15.22
N LEU A 190 3.10 12.87 14.07
CA LEU A 190 2.52 14.18 13.77
C LEU A 190 1.36 14.56 14.69
N ALA A 191 0.59 13.57 15.16
CA ALA A 191 -0.52 13.78 16.08
C ALA A 191 -0.05 14.21 17.49
N GLY A 192 1.20 13.89 17.86
CA GLY A 192 1.83 14.28 19.11
C GLY A 192 0.99 13.95 20.35
N GLU A 193 1.06 14.80 21.37
CA GLU A 193 0.32 14.64 22.63
C GLU A 193 -1.22 14.66 22.47
N LYS A 194 -1.73 15.33 21.44
CA LYS A 194 -3.17 15.58 21.24
C LYS A 194 -3.91 14.40 20.58
N GLY A 195 -3.20 13.47 19.95
CA GLY A 195 -3.80 12.32 19.26
C GLY A 195 -3.24 10.96 19.68
N LYS A 196 -2.73 10.85 20.93
CA LYS A 196 -2.22 9.58 21.47
C LYS A 196 -3.33 8.52 21.50
N ILE A 197 -3.13 7.44 20.74
CA ILE A 197 -3.96 6.24 20.78
C ILE A 197 -3.12 5.09 21.35
N SER A 198 -3.66 4.38 22.34
CA SER A 198 -2.99 3.18 22.87
C SER A 198 -2.89 2.11 21.79
N PHE A 199 -1.80 1.33 21.78
CA PHE A 199 -1.59 0.23 20.84
C PHE A 199 -2.78 -0.72 20.76
N LEU A 200 -3.37 -1.11 21.91
CA LEU A 200 -4.52 -2.02 21.96
C LEU A 200 -5.79 -1.42 21.35
N ARG A 201 -6.06 -0.13 21.58
CA ARG A 201 -7.18 0.57 20.94
C ARG A 201 -6.98 0.66 19.43
N PHE A 202 -5.75 0.95 18.97
CA PHE A 202 -5.43 0.90 17.54
C PHE A 202 -5.64 -0.50 16.98
N LEU A 203 -5.09 -1.53 17.63
CA LEU A 203 -5.21 -2.92 17.19
C LEU A 203 -6.66 -3.37 17.10
N GLY A 204 -7.51 -3.04 18.08
CA GLY A 204 -8.94 -3.39 18.04
C GLY A 204 -9.67 -2.77 16.84
N LEU A 205 -9.38 -1.51 16.53
CA LEU A 205 -9.91 -0.85 15.33
C LEU A 205 -9.27 -1.39 14.05
N GLY A 206 -7.97 -1.67 14.08
CA GLY A 206 -7.20 -2.24 12.98
C GLY A 206 -7.70 -3.62 12.57
N VAL A 207 -8.04 -4.49 13.55
CA VAL A 207 -8.66 -5.79 13.30
C VAL A 207 -9.95 -5.62 12.50
N LEU A 208 -10.82 -4.69 12.89
CA LEU A 208 -12.06 -4.41 12.15
C LEU A 208 -11.77 -3.83 10.77
N CYS A 209 -10.88 -2.86 10.67
CA CYS A 209 -10.51 -2.18 9.43
C CYS A 209 -9.69 -3.07 8.46
N THR A 210 -9.11 -4.17 8.92
CA THR A 210 -8.42 -5.16 8.09
C THR A 210 -9.34 -6.31 7.74
N PHE A 211 -9.91 -7.02 8.72
CA PHE A 211 -10.60 -8.28 8.48
C PHE A 211 -12.00 -8.13 7.85
N LEU A 212 -12.77 -7.08 8.17
CA LEU A 212 -14.07 -6.85 7.51
C LEU A 212 -13.92 -6.62 6.00
N PRO A 213 -13.13 -5.62 5.53
CA PRO A 213 -12.95 -5.42 4.10
C PRO A 213 -12.20 -6.58 3.43
N LEU A 214 -11.31 -7.27 4.16
CA LEU A 214 -10.62 -8.45 3.65
C LEU A 214 -11.60 -9.59 3.38
N ALA A 215 -12.48 -9.92 4.33
CA ALA A 215 -13.48 -10.97 4.17
C ALA A 215 -14.43 -10.65 3.00
N LEU A 216 -14.91 -9.41 2.92
CA LEU A 216 -15.77 -8.97 1.80
C LEU A 216 -15.04 -9.03 0.45
N GLY A 217 -13.77 -8.59 0.41
CA GLY A 217 -12.98 -8.58 -0.82
C GLY A 217 -12.63 -9.98 -1.29
N VAL A 218 -12.19 -10.87 -0.40
CA VAL A 218 -11.89 -12.26 -0.72
C VAL A 218 -13.16 -13.00 -1.15
N ALA A 219 -14.29 -12.82 -0.45
CA ALA A 219 -15.57 -13.39 -0.86
C ALA A 219 -15.97 -12.93 -2.27
N CYS A 220 -15.85 -11.64 -2.57
CA CYS A 220 -16.12 -11.10 -3.90
C CYS A 220 -15.22 -11.71 -4.98
N LEU A 221 -13.92 -11.84 -4.71
CA LEU A 221 -12.97 -12.46 -5.64
C LEU A 221 -13.29 -13.93 -5.92
N LEU A 222 -13.66 -14.69 -4.89
CA LEU A 222 -14.04 -16.11 -5.03
C LEU A 222 -15.37 -16.27 -5.78
N LEU A 223 -16.35 -15.41 -5.51
CA LEU A 223 -17.63 -15.37 -6.23
C LEU A 223 -17.43 -15.03 -7.71
N GLN A 224 -16.63 -14.01 -8.03
CA GLN A 224 -16.34 -13.62 -9.41
C GLN A 224 -15.67 -14.75 -10.21
N ARG A 225 -14.90 -15.61 -9.54
CA ARG A 225 -14.23 -16.77 -10.14
C ARG A 225 -15.10 -18.02 -10.21
N GLY A 226 -16.32 -18.00 -9.66
CA GLY A 226 -17.25 -19.13 -9.71
C GLY A 226 -16.87 -20.28 -8.76
N TYR A 227 -16.12 -20.00 -7.69
CA TYR A 227 -15.79 -21.00 -6.67
C TYR A 227 -16.93 -21.22 -5.64
N PHE A 228 -18.13 -20.68 -5.92
CA PHE A 228 -19.38 -20.85 -5.18
C PHE A 228 -20.57 -20.91 -6.15
#